data_AF-A0A7L4IFC9-F1
#
_entry.id   AF-A0A7L4IFC9-F1
#
_cell.length_a   1.000
_cell.length_b   1.000
_cell.length_c   1.000
_cell.angle_alpha   90.00
_cell.angle_beta   90.00
_cell.angle_gamma   90.00
#
_symmetry.space_group_name_H-M   'P 1'
#
loop_
_entity.id
_entity.type
_entity.pdbx_description
1 polymer ?
#
loop_
_entity_poly.entity_id
_entity_poly.type
_entity_poly.pdbx_seq_one_letter_code
_entity_poly.pdbx_strand_id
1 'polypeptide(L)' 'FPLHDKERLEKWLRNMKRDAWTPSKHQLLCSDHFTPDSLDVRWGIRYLKQTAVPTIFSSPGDEVMYSYLFYCTKLINY' A
#
# COMPACT_ATOMS: atom_id res chain seq x y z
N PHE A 1 5.76 0.90 -3.21
CA PHE A 1 5.17 -0.28 -3.88
C PHE A 1 6.21 -1.40 -4.01
N PRO A 2 5.79 -2.67 -4.03
CA PRO A 2 6.68 -3.83 -4.17
C PRO A 2 7.19 -4.01 -5.62
N LEU A 3 7.96 -3.04 -6.15
CA LEU A 3 8.38 -3.00 -7.56
C LEU A 3 9.27 -4.18 -7.99
N HIS A 4 9.95 -4.83 -7.05
CA HIS A 4 10.79 -6.00 -7.28
C HIS A 4 10.02 -7.33 -7.18
N ASP A 5 8.75 -7.29 -6.81
CA ASP A 5 7.90 -8.46 -6.59
C ASP A 5 6.59 -8.27 -7.39
N LYS A 6 6.64 -8.70 -8.65
CA LYS A 6 5.58 -8.50 -9.62
C LYS A 6 4.27 -9.16 -9.20
N GLU A 7 4.33 -10.36 -8.64
CA GLU A 7 3.14 -11.09 -8.21
C GLU A 7 2.42 -10.35 -7.08
N ARG A 8 3.18 -9.86 -6.09
CA ARG A 8 2.61 -9.06 -5.02
C ARG A 8 2.10 -7.72 -5.52
N LEU A 9 2.80 -7.09 -6.47
CA LEU A 9 2.36 -5.86 -7.10
C LEU A 9 1.01 -6.03 -7.79
N GLU A 10 0.82 -7.09 -8.57
CA GLU A 10 -0.46 -7.40 -9.22
C GLU A 10 -1.60 -7.58 -8.21
N LYS A 11 -1.34 -8.24 -7.07
CA LYS A 11 -2.32 -8.36 -5.97
C LYS A 11 -2.71 -7.00 -5.39
N TRP A 12 -1.73 -6.11 -5.18
CA TRP A 12 -2.00 -4.75 -4.70
C TRP A 12 -2.88 -3.97 -5.69
N LEU A 13 -2.55 -4.03 -6.98
CA LEU A 13 -3.31 -3.35 -8.04
C LEU A 13 -4.76 -3.85 -8.11
N ARG A 14 -4.96 -5.17 -8.05
CA ARG A 14 -6.31 -5.76 -8.03
C ARG A 14 -7.12 -5.31 -6.82
N ASN A 15 -6.53 -5.33 -5.62
CA ASN A 15 -7.25 -4.93 -4.41
C ASN A 15 -7.59 -3.42 -4.42
N MET A 16 -6.75 -2.61 -5.04
CA MET A 16 -6.98 -1.18 -5.28
C MET A 16 -7.94 -0.89 -6.44
N LYS A 17 -8.39 -1.92 -7.19
CA LYS A 17 -9.16 -1.78 -8.44
C LYS A 17 -8.46 -0.91 -9.49
N ARG A 18 -7.14 -1.08 -9.62
CA ARG A 18 -6.24 -0.31 -10.50
C ARG A 18 -5.44 -1.22 -11.43
N ASP A 19 -6.14 -2.11 -12.12
CA ASP A 19 -5.53 -3.20 -12.90
C ASP A 19 -4.66 -2.72 -14.07
N ALA A 20 -4.91 -1.51 -14.60
CA ALA A 20 -4.18 -0.91 -15.72
C ALA A 20 -3.14 0.14 -15.32
N TRP A 21 -2.81 0.25 -14.03
CA TRP A 21 -1.93 1.30 -13.52
C TRP A 21 -0.57 0.76 -13.07
N THR A 22 0.50 1.43 -13.51
CA THR A 22 1.88 1.10 -13.10
C THR A 22 2.37 2.12 -12.07
N PRO A 23 2.59 1.73 -10.81
CA PRO A 23 3.17 2.62 -9.81
C PRO A 23 4.64 2.89 -10.08
N SER A 24 5.07 4.11 -9.78
CA SER A 24 6.48 4.50 -9.70
C SER A 24 7.02 4.37 -8.27
N LYS A 25 8.35 4.46 -8.14
CA LYS A 25 9.04 4.42 -6.83
C LYS A 25 8.67 5.57 -5.89
N HIS A 26 8.12 6.66 -6.42
CA HIS A 26 7.76 7.84 -5.63
C HIS A 26 6.34 7.75 -5.05
N GLN A 27 5.60 6.70 -5.38
CA GLN A 27 4.23 6.52 -4.94
C GLN A 27 4.18 5.56 -3.76
N LEU A 28 3.35 5.92 -2.78
CA LEU A 28 3.28 5.25 -1.50
C LEU A 28 1.83 4.92 -1.16
N LEU A 29 1.65 3.96 -0.26
CA LEU A 29 0.35 3.58 0.28
C LEU A 29 0.44 3.66 1.80
N CYS A 30 -0.58 4.26 2.43
CA CYS A 30 -0.63 4.39 3.89
C CYS A 30 -0.78 3.05 4.59
N SER A 31 -0.30 2.98 5.84
CA SER A 31 -0.49 1.83 6.73
C SER A 31 -1.95 1.44 6.92
N ASP A 32 -2.86 2.40 6.78
CA ASP A 32 -4.27 2.23 7.10
C ASP A 32 -5.01 1.36 6.06
N HIS A 33 -4.37 1.12 4.90
CA HIS A 33 -4.86 0.18 3.88
C HIS A 33 -4.49 -1.28 4.20
N PHE A 34 -3.69 -1.48 5.23
CA PHE A 34 -3.17 -2.77 5.64
C PHE A 34 -3.77 -3.18 6.98
N THR A 35 -4.10 -4.45 7.10
CA THR A 35 -4.54 -5.02 8.37
C THR A 35 -3.38 -5.05 9.37
N PRO A 36 -3.62 -4.89 10.69
CA PRO A 36 -2.56 -4.83 11.69
C PRO A 36 -1.64 -6.07 11.72
N ASP A 37 -2.17 -7.24 11.36
CA ASP A 37 -1.44 -8.51 11.26
C ASP A 37 -0.45 -8.56 10.07
N SER A 38 -0.63 -7.71 9.07
CA SER A 38 0.29 -7.59 7.93
C SER A 38 1.47 -6.65 8.22
N LEU A 39 1.49 -6.02 9.40
CA LEU A 39 2.57 -5.17 9.88
C LEU A 39 3.51 -5.94 10.80
N ASP A 40 4.79 -5.60 10.75
CA ASP A 40 5.82 -6.04 11.68
C ASP A 40 6.40 -4.82 12.39
N VAL A 41 6.58 -4.89 13.72
CA VAL A 41 7.10 -3.78 14.52
C VAL A 41 8.45 -4.16 15.08
N ARG A 42 9.50 -3.50 14.59
CA ARG A 42 10.87 -3.72 15.05
C ARG A 42 11.43 -2.40 15.53
N TRP A 43 11.88 -2.36 16.78
CA TRP A 43 12.47 -1.15 17.38
C TRP A 43 11.55 0.08 17.35
N GLY A 44 10.22 -0.13 17.45
CA GLY A 44 9.23 0.95 17.35
C GLY A 44 8.94 1.43 15.93
N ILE A 45 9.62 0.89 14.91
CA ILE A 45 9.38 1.16 13.50
C ILE A 45 8.44 0.11 12.92
N ARG A 46 7.45 0.55 12.15
CA ARG A 46 6.46 -0.32 11.48
C ARG A 46 6.94 -0.63 10.05
N TYR A 47 6.96 -1.92 9.72
CA TYR A 47 7.31 -2.47 8.41
C TYR A 47 6.14 -3.27 7.85
N LEU A 48 6.04 -3.35 6.53
CA LEU A 48 5.13 -4.29 5.88
C LEU A 48 5.80 -5.66 5.82
N LYS A 49 5.05 -6.70 6.18
CA LYS A 49 5.50 -8.06 5.93
C LYS A 49 5.68 -8.29 4.43
N GLN A 50 6.56 -9.21 4.06
CA GLN A 50 6.77 -9.58 2.66
C GLN A 50 5.48 -10.12 2.01
N THR A 51 4.58 -10.71 2.79
CA THR A 51 3.28 -11.21 2.32
C THR A 51 2.15 -10.19 2.40
N ALA A 52 2.41 -8.97 2.88
CA ALA A 52 1.39 -7.96 3.08
C ALA A 52 0.77 -7.50 1.76
N VAL A 53 -0.55 -7.47 1.71
CA VAL A 53 -1.36 -6.94 0.61
C VAL A 53 -2.40 -5.98 1.18
N PRO A 54 -2.69 -4.84 0.51
CA PRO A 54 -3.67 -3.90 1.01
C PRO A 54 -5.06 -4.47 0.79
N THR A 55 -5.90 -4.49 1.80
CA THR A 55 -7.26 -5.06 1.76
C THR A 55 -8.33 -4.09 2.24
N ILE A 56 -7.92 -2.99 2.86
CA ILE A 56 -8.82 -2.00 3.46
C ILE A 56 -8.95 -0.81 2.50
N PHE A 57 -10.12 -0.72 1.86
CA PHE A 57 -10.51 0.39 0.99
C PHE A 57 -11.95 0.80 1.33
N SER A 58 -12.16 2.04 1.79
CA SER A 58 -13.43 2.50 2.33
C SER A 58 -14.26 3.20 1.27
N SER A 59 -14.94 2.42 0.42
CA SER A 59 -16.11 2.85 -0.39
C SER A 59 -15.83 3.86 -1.55
N PRO A 60 -16.80 4.07 -2.47
CA PRO A 60 -16.55 4.57 -3.83
C PRO A 60 -16.25 6.09 -3.94
N GLY A 61 -16.01 6.78 -2.82
CA GLY A 61 -15.51 8.16 -2.78
C GLY A 61 -13.98 8.26 -2.70
N ASP A 62 -13.30 7.16 -2.39
CA ASP A 62 -11.83 7.07 -2.35
C ASP A 62 -11.20 6.99 -3.75
N GLU A 63 -11.99 7.21 -4.82
CA GLU A 63 -11.50 7.38 -6.20
C GLU A 63 -10.52 8.56 -6.33
N VAL A 64 -10.48 9.47 -5.35
CA VAL A 64 -9.48 10.54 -5.22
C VAL A 64 -8.16 10.03 -4.63
N MET A 65 -7.72 8.83 -5.03
CA MET A 65 -6.35 8.33 -4.86
C MET A 65 -5.32 9.10 -5.71
N TYR A 66 -5.69 10.27 -6.24
CA TYR A 66 -4.80 11.26 -6.84
C TYR A 66 -4.17 12.18 -5.77
N SER A 67 -4.77 12.35 -4.59
CA SER A 67 -4.28 13.29 -3.56
C SER A 67 -3.47 12.66 -2.42
N TYR A 68 -3.67 11.36 -2.11
CA TYR A 68 -2.89 10.66 -1.08
C TYR A 68 -1.46 10.29 -1.51
N LEU A 69 -1.09 10.57 -2.76
CA LEU A 69 0.27 10.41 -3.28
C LEU A 69 1.31 11.32 -2.62
N PHE A 70 0.91 12.29 -1.78
CA PHE A 70 1.84 13.28 -1.21
C PHE A 70 1.79 13.49 0.31
N TYR A 71 0.86 12.89 1.06
CA TYR A 71 0.68 13.25 2.48
C TYR A 71 0.42 12.07 3.42
N CYS A 72 1.06 10.91 3.21
CA CYS A 72 1.04 9.90 4.25
C CYS A 72 2.13 10.18 5.30
N THR A 73 1.76 10.79 6.42
CA THR A 73 2.63 11.03 7.59
C THR A 73 3.01 9.74 8.33
N LYS A 74 2.44 8.59 7.95
CA LYS A 74 2.73 7.26 8.49
C LYS A 74 3.38 6.39 7.41
N LEU A 75 4.59 6.78 7.04
CA LEU A 75 5.43 6.00 6.14
C LEU A 75 5.67 4.61 6.74
N ILE A 76 5.28 3.56 6.03
CA ILE A 76 5.83 2.23 6.27
C ILE A 76 7.07 2.11 5.39
N ASN A 77 8.23 1.88 6.01
CA ASN A 77 9.43 1.52 5.28
C ASN A 77 9.29 0.10 4.73
N TYR A 78 9.70 -0.08 3.48
CA TYR A 78 9.73 -1.36 2.77
C TYR A 78 11.01 -2.13 3.08
#